data_AF-A0A6G3YTL2-F1
#
_entry.id   AF-A0A6G3YTL2-F1
#
_cell.length_a   1.000
_cell.length_b   1.000
_cell.length_c   1.000
_cell.angle_alpha   90.00
_cell.angle_beta   90.00
_cell.angle_gamma   90.00
#
_symmetry.space_group_name_H-M   'P 1'
#
loop_
_entity.id
_entity.type
_entity.pdbx_description
1 polymer ?
#
loop_
_entity_poly.entity_id
_entity_poly.type
_entity_poly.pdbx_seq_one_letter_code
_entity_poly.pdbx_strand_id
1 'polypeptide(L)'
;MTTVWLLASEEGGFGFNFDILETNLINLAIIIGVLIYFGSKFLGNTLSSRRAQIEESIQDAELRKREAVAALAEQQQNLAQAQLKAKEIVETAQKNAASIREELLAQAQADIERMRAAAAQDMTSQQERVMRELRQRIATLSIARVESELPARLTADIQSQLVDKSIALLGD
;
A
#
# COMPACT_ATOMS: atom_id res chain seq x y z
N MET A 1 106.42 -25.98 73.69
CA MET A 1 105.78 -27.15 74.32
C MET A 1 104.40 -27.27 73.70
N THR A 2 104.28 -28.07 72.62
CA THR A 2 103.67 -29.42 72.62
C THR A 2 102.14 -29.35 72.74
N THR A 3 101.38 -29.27 71.64
CA THR A 3 100.89 -30.33 70.72
C THR A 3 99.65 -31.09 71.22
N VAL A 4 98.81 -31.51 70.24
CA VAL A 4 97.81 -32.61 70.20
C VAL A 4 96.37 -32.07 70.05
N TRP A 5 95.82 -31.93 68.83
CA TRP A 5 95.26 -32.90 67.84
C TRP A 5 93.71 -32.97 67.91
N LEU A 6 93.01 -32.74 66.77
CA LEU A 6 92.13 -33.70 66.05
C LEU A 6 90.68 -33.69 66.62
N LEU A 7 89.54 -33.64 65.91
CA LEU A 7 89.00 -34.15 64.63
C LEU A 7 88.01 -33.09 64.08
N ALA A 8 87.94 -32.81 62.78
CA ALA A 8 87.16 -33.53 61.75
C ALA A 8 85.64 -33.62 62.02
N SER A 9 84.89 -32.78 61.29
CA SER A 9 83.59 -33.03 60.64
C SER A 9 82.47 -33.76 61.39
N GLU A 10 81.36 -33.05 61.63
CA GLU A 10 79.99 -33.58 61.54
C GLU A 10 79.18 -32.51 60.77
N GLU A 11 79.00 -32.69 59.46
CA GLU A 11 77.79 -33.25 58.86
C GLU A 11 76.52 -32.47 59.22
N GLY A 12 75.99 -31.77 58.21
CA GLY A 12 74.60 -31.34 58.18
C GLY A 12 73.70 -32.58 58.23
N GLY A 13 73.39 -33.02 59.43
CA GLY A 13 72.37 -34.01 59.71
C GLY A 13 71.00 -33.35 59.64
N PHE A 14 70.18 -33.77 58.67
CA PHE A 14 68.74 -33.56 58.68
C PHE A 14 68.15 -34.37 59.86
N GLY A 15 68.28 -33.85 61.07
CA GLY A 15 67.61 -34.41 62.24
C GLY A 15 66.14 -34.02 62.20
N PHE A 16 65.25 -35.00 62.04
CA PHE A 16 63.81 -34.78 62.24
C PHE A 16 63.57 -34.46 63.72
N ASN A 17 63.59 -33.18 64.05
CA ASN A 17 63.26 -32.70 65.37
C ASN A 17 61.73 -32.67 65.48
N PHE A 18 61.15 -33.78 65.96
CA PHE A 18 59.70 -33.95 66.03
C PHE A 18 58.99 -32.94 66.93
N ASP A 19 59.72 -32.21 67.80
CA ASP A 19 59.18 -31.13 68.63
C ASP A 19 58.84 -29.87 67.80
N ILE A 20 59.62 -29.62 66.73
CA ILE A 20 59.35 -28.59 65.71
C ILE A 20 58.24 -29.06 64.76
N LEU A 21 58.12 -30.38 64.57
CA LEU A 21 57.10 -30.97 63.70
C LEU A 21 55.75 -31.07 64.41
N GLU A 22 55.65 -31.42 65.69
CA GLU A 22 54.36 -31.68 66.34
C GLU A 22 53.56 -30.39 66.56
N THR A 23 54.18 -29.34 67.12
CA THR A 23 53.52 -28.03 67.32
C THR A 23 53.17 -27.34 66.00
N ASN A 24 54.01 -27.47 64.97
CA ASN A 24 53.81 -26.83 63.67
C ASN A 24 52.93 -27.66 62.72
N LEU A 25 52.94 -28.99 62.81
CA LEU A 25 52.06 -29.89 62.06
C LEU A 25 50.62 -29.81 62.59
N ILE A 26 50.44 -29.68 63.90
CA ILE A 26 49.12 -29.40 64.49
C ILE A 26 48.61 -28.03 64.00
N ASN A 27 49.44 -26.98 64.03
CA ASN A 27 49.08 -25.66 63.49
C ASN A 27 48.76 -25.70 61.99
N LEU A 28 49.57 -26.40 61.19
CA LEU A 28 49.36 -26.60 59.76
C LEU A 28 48.06 -27.37 59.48
N ALA A 29 47.77 -28.43 60.25
CA ALA A 29 46.54 -29.19 60.12
C ALA A 29 45.31 -28.35 60.48
N ILE A 30 45.39 -27.50 61.51
CA ILE A 30 44.33 -26.56 61.86
C ILE A 30 44.11 -25.54 60.73
N ILE A 31 45.19 -24.94 60.19
CA ILE A 31 45.11 -23.98 59.07
C ILE A 31 44.52 -24.64 57.82
N ILE A 32 44.97 -25.85 57.46
CA ILE A 32 44.44 -26.61 56.32
C ILE A 32 42.96 -26.95 56.55
N GLY A 33 42.57 -27.37 57.75
CA GLY A 33 41.17 -27.65 58.09
C GLY A 33 40.27 -26.43 57.93
N VAL A 34 40.70 -25.26 58.43
CA VAL A 34 40.00 -23.98 58.25
C VAL A 34 39.96 -23.58 56.78
N LEU A 35 41.07 -23.72 56.04
CA LEU A 35 41.14 -23.38 54.62
C LEU A 35 40.24 -24.27 53.76
N ILE A 36 40.16 -25.57 54.05
CA ILE A 36 39.26 -26.48 53.34
C ILE A 36 37.81 -26.14 53.67
N TYR A 37 37.47 -25.88 54.94
CA TYR A 37 36.10 -25.55 55.33
C TYR A 37 35.61 -24.23 54.71
N PHE A 38 36.40 -23.15 54.82
CA PHE A 38 36.02 -21.85 54.25
C PHE A 38 36.22 -21.79 52.73
N GLY A 39 37.30 -22.38 52.22
CA GLY A 39 37.64 -22.40 50.79
C GLY A 39 36.68 -23.26 49.97
N SER A 40 36.27 -24.43 50.47
CA SER A 40 35.26 -25.25 49.77
C SER A 40 33.91 -24.54 49.69
N LYS A 41 33.51 -23.81 50.74
CA LYS A 41 32.27 -23.02 50.74
C LYS A 41 32.33 -21.84 49.76
N PHE A 42 33.44 -21.11 49.72
CA PHE A 42 33.61 -19.96 48.81
C PHE A 42 33.74 -20.40 47.34
N LEU A 43 34.60 -21.39 47.06
CA LEU A 43 34.80 -21.93 45.71
C LEU A 43 33.55 -22.68 45.22
N GLY A 44 32.90 -23.47 46.07
CA GLY A 44 31.67 -24.18 45.73
C GLY A 44 30.52 -23.23 45.36
N ASN A 45 30.33 -22.15 46.13
CA ASN A 45 29.28 -21.18 45.84
C ASN A 45 29.52 -20.42 44.53
N THR A 46 30.77 -20.01 44.26
CA THR A 46 31.12 -19.30 43.02
C THR A 46 31.03 -20.20 41.78
N LEU A 47 31.45 -21.46 41.88
CA LEU A 47 31.32 -22.44 40.79
C LEU A 47 29.86 -22.80 40.52
N SER A 48 29.06 -22.99 41.58
CA SER A 48 27.62 -23.26 41.47
C SER A 48 26.88 -22.09 40.83
N SER A 49 27.18 -20.85 41.26
CA SER A 49 26.62 -19.64 40.66
C SER A 49 26.99 -19.50 39.18
N ARG A 50 28.25 -19.75 38.80
CA ARG A 50 28.68 -19.76 37.40
C ARG A 50 27.96 -20.83 36.58
N ARG A 51 27.82 -22.04 37.14
CA ARG A 51 27.08 -23.13 36.47
C ARG A 51 25.63 -22.74 36.23
N ALA A 52 24.95 -22.18 37.24
CA ALA A 52 23.58 -21.72 37.11
C ALA A 52 23.43 -20.62 36.06
N GLN A 53 24.34 -19.63 36.02
CA GLN A 53 24.34 -18.58 34.99
C GLN A 53 24.55 -19.14 33.58
N ILE A 54 25.45 -20.10 33.41
CA ILE A 54 25.68 -20.74 32.10
C ILE A 54 24.43 -21.50 31.68
N GLU A 55 23.83 -22.27 32.59
CA GLU A 55 22.59 -23.02 32.31
C GLU A 55 21.45 -22.07 31.94
N GLU A 56 21.25 -21.00 32.69
CA GLU A 56 20.27 -19.95 32.39
C GLU A 56 20.52 -19.32 31.02
N SER A 57 21.78 -18.97 30.70
CA SER A 57 22.13 -18.37 29.41
C SER A 57 21.89 -19.31 28.22
N ILE A 58 22.10 -20.61 28.41
CA ILE A 58 21.83 -21.63 27.39
C ILE A 58 20.31 -21.80 27.20
N GLN A 59 19.56 -21.87 28.30
CA GLN A 59 18.10 -21.97 28.25
C GLN A 59 17.47 -20.74 27.58
N ASP A 60 17.93 -19.53 27.93
CA ASP A 60 17.50 -18.29 27.31
C ASP A 60 17.87 -18.24 25.82
N ALA A 61 19.08 -18.64 25.44
CA ALA A 61 19.49 -18.72 24.04
C ALA A 61 18.63 -19.73 23.24
N GLU A 62 18.30 -20.87 23.83
CA GLU A 62 17.38 -21.85 23.21
C GLU A 62 15.97 -21.29 23.07
N LEU A 63 15.44 -20.62 24.09
CA LEU A 63 14.12 -20.01 24.05
C LEU A 63 14.04 -18.96 22.94
N ARG A 64 14.97 -18.01 22.92
CA ARG A 64 15.05 -16.98 21.89
C ARG A 64 15.19 -17.57 20.49
N LYS A 65 15.96 -18.65 20.34
CA LYS A 65 16.06 -19.36 19.05
C LYS A 65 14.73 -19.95 18.62
N ARG A 66 13.99 -20.60 19.53
CA ARG A 66 12.67 -21.18 19.25
C ARG A 66 11.67 -20.09 18.88
N GLU A 67 11.64 -19.00 19.62
CA GLU A 67 10.79 -17.83 19.34
C GLU A 67 11.12 -17.20 17.99
N ALA A 68 12.41 -17.00 17.66
CA ALA A 68 12.84 -16.46 16.38
C ALA A 68 12.44 -17.37 15.20
N VAL A 69 12.55 -18.69 15.36
CA VAL A 69 12.12 -19.65 14.33
C VAL A 69 10.60 -19.63 14.15
N ALA A 70 9.84 -19.58 15.25
CA ALA A 70 8.38 -19.48 15.20
C ALA A 70 7.93 -18.18 14.53
N ALA A 71 8.52 -17.04 14.92
CA ALA A 71 8.25 -15.74 14.32
C ALA A 71 8.62 -15.73 12.83
N LEU A 72 9.75 -16.33 12.44
CA LEU A 72 10.14 -16.44 11.03
C LEU A 72 9.12 -17.24 10.22
N ALA A 73 8.64 -18.36 10.74
CA ALA A 73 7.63 -19.18 10.08
C ALA A 73 6.31 -18.42 9.90
N GLU A 74 5.86 -17.69 10.94
CA GLU A 74 4.68 -16.84 10.86
C GLU A 74 4.85 -15.72 9.82
N GLN A 75 6.00 -15.03 9.81
CA GLN A 75 6.26 -13.99 8.83
C GLN A 75 6.34 -14.51 7.40
N GLN A 76 6.90 -15.72 7.19
CA GLN A 76 6.89 -16.37 5.88
C GLN A 76 5.46 -16.71 5.43
N GLN A 77 4.61 -17.20 6.33
CA GLN A 77 3.20 -17.45 6.04
C GLN A 77 2.47 -16.16 5.69
N ASN A 78 2.66 -15.10 6.47
CA ASN A 78 2.08 -13.79 6.23
C ASN A 78 2.53 -13.21 4.88
N LEU A 79 3.81 -13.36 4.53
CA LEU A 79 4.35 -12.95 3.24
C LEU A 79 3.70 -13.73 2.09
N ALA A 80 3.57 -15.05 2.21
CA ALA A 80 2.91 -15.87 1.20
C ALA A 80 1.44 -15.47 1.01
N GLN A 81 0.71 -15.24 2.10
CA GLN A 81 -0.66 -14.75 2.04
C GLN A 81 -0.75 -13.35 1.41
N ALA A 82 0.16 -12.45 1.75
CA ALA A 82 0.21 -11.10 1.16
C ALA A 82 0.48 -11.16 -0.35
N GLN A 83 1.37 -12.05 -0.80
CA GLN A 83 1.63 -12.26 -2.23
C GLN A 83 0.41 -12.83 -2.96
N LEU A 84 -0.32 -13.78 -2.36
CA LEU A 84 -1.57 -14.30 -2.93
C LEU A 84 -2.63 -13.20 -3.06
N LYS A 85 -2.85 -12.43 -1.99
CA LYS A 85 -3.79 -11.30 -2.00
C LYS A 85 -3.38 -10.26 -3.04
N ALA A 86 -2.09 -9.95 -3.18
CA ALA A 86 -1.61 -9.01 -4.19
C ALA A 86 -1.92 -9.49 -5.61
N LYS A 87 -1.73 -10.80 -5.90
CA LYS A 87 -2.11 -11.38 -7.19
C LYS A 87 -3.62 -11.30 -7.42
N GLU A 88 -4.42 -11.66 -6.43
CA GLU A 88 -5.89 -11.59 -6.50
C GLU A 88 -6.38 -10.14 -6.76
N ILE A 89 -5.77 -9.14 -6.11
CA ILE A 89 -6.07 -7.73 -6.36
C ILE A 89 -5.78 -7.35 -7.82
N VAL A 90 -4.63 -7.78 -8.35
CA VAL A 90 -4.24 -7.48 -9.74
C VAL A 90 -5.20 -8.16 -10.73
N GLU A 91 -5.53 -9.42 -10.53
CA GLU A 91 -6.47 -10.16 -11.37
C GLU A 91 -7.88 -9.54 -11.33
N THR A 92 -8.35 -9.19 -10.14
CA THR A 92 -9.65 -8.52 -9.96
C THR A 92 -9.66 -7.14 -10.62
N ALA A 93 -8.58 -6.37 -10.47
CA ALA A 93 -8.44 -5.07 -11.12
C ALA A 93 -8.44 -5.18 -12.65
N GLN A 94 -7.76 -6.18 -13.21
CA GLN A 94 -7.78 -6.43 -14.66
C GLN A 94 -9.17 -6.81 -15.16
N LYS A 95 -9.87 -7.70 -14.46
CA LYS A 95 -11.24 -8.10 -14.78
C LYS A 95 -12.20 -6.91 -14.71
N ASN A 96 -12.11 -6.11 -13.66
CA ASN A 96 -12.93 -4.91 -13.50
C ASN A 96 -12.64 -3.88 -14.60
N ALA A 97 -11.37 -3.65 -14.91
CA ALA A 97 -10.98 -2.74 -15.99
C ALA A 97 -11.52 -3.20 -17.35
N ALA A 98 -11.50 -4.51 -17.64
CA ALA A 98 -12.10 -5.06 -18.85
C ALA A 98 -13.62 -4.85 -18.89
N SER A 99 -14.32 -5.14 -17.78
CA SER A 99 -15.77 -4.95 -17.67
C SER A 99 -16.16 -3.47 -17.82
N ILE A 100 -15.46 -2.56 -17.16
CA ILE A 100 -15.70 -1.11 -17.25
C ILE A 100 -15.44 -0.63 -18.68
N ARG A 101 -14.39 -1.13 -19.34
CA ARG A 101 -14.11 -0.78 -20.74
C ARG A 101 -15.24 -1.21 -21.66
N GLU A 102 -15.77 -2.42 -21.50
CA GLU A 102 -16.88 -2.92 -22.30
C GLU A 102 -18.15 -2.10 -22.06
N GLU A 103 -18.48 -1.82 -20.80
CA GLU A 103 -19.62 -0.99 -20.43
C GLU A 103 -19.50 0.42 -21.01
N LEU A 104 -18.32 1.04 -20.92
CA LEU A 104 -18.09 2.39 -21.41
C LEU A 104 -18.15 2.45 -22.95
N LEU A 105 -17.69 1.41 -23.65
CA LEU A 105 -17.86 1.30 -25.10
C LEU A 105 -19.33 1.14 -25.49
N ALA A 106 -20.10 0.33 -24.76
CA ALA A 106 -21.52 0.15 -25.01
C ALA A 106 -22.31 1.45 -24.75
N GLN A 107 -22.01 2.15 -23.64
CA GLN A 107 -22.61 3.45 -23.32
C GLN A 107 -22.23 4.50 -24.38
N ALA A 108 -20.97 4.59 -24.77
CA ALA A 108 -20.51 5.53 -25.79
C ALA A 108 -21.21 5.28 -27.13
N GLN A 109 -21.39 4.01 -27.53
CA GLN A 109 -22.12 3.67 -28.75
C GLN A 109 -23.60 4.10 -28.68
N ALA A 110 -24.27 3.84 -27.56
CA ALA A 110 -25.65 4.28 -27.33
C ALA A 110 -25.79 5.81 -27.31
N ASP A 111 -24.81 6.52 -26.74
CA ASP A 111 -24.78 7.98 -26.71
C ASP A 111 -24.55 8.57 -28.10
N ILE A 112 -23.66 7.98 -28.91
CA ILE A 112 -23.45 8.36 -30.30
C ILE A 112 -24.73 8.16 -31.12
N GLU A 113 -25.43 7.05 -30.94
CA GLU A 113 -26.69 6.78 -31.62
C GLU A 113 -27.77 7.79 -31.22
N ARG A 114 -27.90 8.09 -29.93
CA ARG A 114 -28.82 9.12 -29.43
C ARG A 114 -28.49 10.50 -29.99
N MET A 115 -27.20 10.86 -30.02
CA MET A 115 -26.74 12.13 -30.57
C MET A 115 -27.03 12.24 -32.07
N ARG A 116 -26.81 11.16 -32.84
CA ARG A 116 -27.14 11.12 -34.27
C ARG A 116 -28.63 11.26 -34.51
N ALA A 117 -29.46 10.57 -33.72
CA ALA A 117 -30.91 10.67 -33.82
C ALA A 117 -31.40 12.10 -33.52
N ALA A 118 -30.89 12.70 -32.44
CA ALA A 118 -31.20 14.10 -32.10
C ALA A 118 -30.76 15.07 -33.21
N ALA A 119 -29.53 14.92 -33.72
CA ALA A 119 -29.03 15.75 -34.81
C ALA A 119 -29.87 15.63 -36.09
N ALA A 120 -30.32 14.41 -36.44
CA ALA A 120 -31.19 14.18 -37.59
C ALA A 120 -32.57 14.84 -37.41
N GLN A 121 -33.13 14.76 -36.20
CA GLN A 121 -34.38 15.42 -35.85
C GLN A 121 -34.24 16.95 -35.91
N ASP A 122 -33.15 17.50 -35.37
CA ASP A 122 -32.85 18.92 -35.41
C ASP A 122 -32.67 19.42 -36.85
N MET A 123 -31.92 18.69 -37.69
CA MET A 123 -31.77 19.03 -39.10
C MET A 123 -33.11 19.08 -39.82
N THR A 124 -34.00 18.11 -39.56
CA THR A 124 -35.33 18.08 -40.16
C THR A 124 -36.16 19.29 -39.71
N SER A 125 -36.16 19.60 -38.41
CA SER A 125 -36.85 20.78 -37.86
C SER A 125 -36.32 22.09 -38.45
N GLN A 126 -35.00 22.22 -38.59
CA GLN A 126 -34.37 23.38 -39.22
C GLN A 126 -34.73 23.49 -40.70
N GLN A 127 -34.72 22.39 -41.46
CA GLN A 127 -35.15 22.39 -42.86
C GLN A 127 -36.59 22.88 -43.00
N GLU A 128 -37.52 22.38 -42.18
CA GLU A 128 -38.89 22.85 -42.19
C GLU A 128 -39.00 24.34 -41.85
N ARG A 129 -38.24 24.82 -40.86
CA ARG A 129 -38.21 26.23 -40.48
C ARG A 129 -37.72 27.10 -41.64
N VAL A 130 -36.60 26.73 -42.26
CA VAL A 130 -36.04 27.43 -43.43
C VAL A 130 -37.03 27.43 -44.60
N MET A 131 -37.71 26.31 -44.87
CA MET A 131 -38.71 26.25 -45.93
C MET A 131 -39.93 27.14 -45.65
N ARG A 132 -40.38 27.25 -44.39
CA ARG A 132 -41.44 28.19 -44.00
C ARG A 132 -40.99 29.65 -44.19
N GLU A 133 -39.80 29.99 -43.71
CA GLU A 133 -39.22 31.34 -43.88
C GLU A 133 -39.06 31.71 -45.36
N LEU A 134 -38.59 30.77 -46.19
CA LEU A 134 -38.44 30.97 -47.63
C LEU A 134 -39.79 31.20 -48.32
N ARG A 135 -40.82 30.42 -47.98
CA ARG A 135 -42.19 30.61 -48.51
C ARG A 135 -42.76 31.97 -48.14
N GLN A 136 -42.59 32.41 -46.90
CA GLN A 136 -43.00 33.75 -46.48
C GLN A 136 -42.25 34.83 -47.27
N ARG A 137 -40.92 34.70 -47.42
CA ARG A 137 -40.11 35.66 -48.16
C ARG A 137 -40.53 35.76 -49.63
N ILE A 138 -40.79 34.62 -50.27
CA ILE A 138 -41.28 34.57 -51.65
C ILE A 138 -42.66 35.23 -51.74
N ALA A 139 -43.59 34.93 -50.83
CA ALA A 139 -44.90 35.56 -50.83
C ALA A 139 -44.81 37.09 -50.70
N THR A 140 -43.98 37.59 -49.77
CA THR A 140 -43.75 39.03 -49.60
C THR A 140 -43.13 39.66 -50.86
N LEU A 141 -42.13 39.03 -51.46
CA LEU A 141 -41.49 39.54 -52.68
C LEU A 141 -42.45 39.53 -53.88
N SER A 142 -43.28 38.50 -54.02
CA SER A 142 -44.31 38.42 -55.07
C SER A 142 -45.36 39.50 -54.90
N ILE A 143 -45.85 39.74 -53.68
CA ILE A 143 -46.80 40.83 -53.39
C ILE A 143 -46.16 42.18 -53.71
N ALA A 144 -44.94 42.44 -53.23
CA ALA A 144 -44.23 43.69 -53.52
C ALA A 144 -43.99 43.91 -55.03
N ARG A 145 -43.69 42.84 -55.78
CA ARG A 145 -43.55 42.87 -57.23
C ARG A 145 -44.87 43.23 -57.90
N VAL A 146 -45.96 42.56 -57.51
CA VAL A 146 -47.31 42.85 -58.01
C VAL A 146 -47.70 44.28 -57.69
N GLU A 147 -47.53 44.76 -56.46
CA GLU A 147 -47.79 46.15 -56.07
C GLU A 147 -46.98 47.17 -56.89
N SER A 148 -45.75 46.84 -57.27
CA SER A 148 -44.93 47.73 -58.11
C SER A 148 -45.36 47.77 -59.59
N GLU A 149 -45.91 46.68 -60.12
CA GLU A 149 -46.33 46.56 -61.53
C GLU A 149 -47.82 46.89 -61.75
N LEU A 150 -48.67 46.72 -60.73
CA LEU A 150 -50.11 46.97 -60.79
C LEU A 150 -50.46 48.38 -61.29
N PRO A 151 -49.84 49.48 -60.79
CA PRO A 151 -50.18 50.84 -61.19
C PRO A 151 -49.91 51.08 -62.68
N ALA A 152 -48.88 50.44 -63.24
CA ALA A 152 -48.53 50.57 -64.65
C ALA A 152 -49.47 49.81 -65.59
N ARG A 153 -50.28 48.88 -65.07
CA ARG A 153 -51.22 48.05 -65.84
C ARG A 153 -52.69 48.35 -65.56
N LEU A 154 -52.99 49.31 -64.68
CA LEU A 154 -54.35 49.73 -64.33
C LEU A 154 -54.92 50.68 -65.40
N THR A 155 -55.82 50.15 -66.22
CA THR A 155 -56.66 50.92 -67.17
C THR A 155 -58.09 51.09 -66.63
N ALA A 156 -58.80 52.12 -67.10
CA ALA A 156 -60.16 52.46 -66.65
C ALA A 156 -61.15 51.29 -66.75
N ASP A 157 -61.00 50.44 -67.77
CA ASP A 157 -61.85 49.26 -68.01
C ASP A 157 -61.66 48.18 -66.93
N ILE A 158 -60.41 47.91 -66.53
CA ILE A 158 -60.08 46.94 -65.46
C ILE A 158 -60.58 47.46 -64.11
N GLN A 159 -60.51 48.78 -63.89
CA GLN A 159 -60.98 49.40 -62.66
C GLN A 159 -62.51 49.32 -62.51
N SER A 160 -63.27 49.53 -63.60
CA SER A 160 -64.73 49.34 -63.60
C SER A 160 -65.11 47.89 -63.29
N GLN A 161 -64.45 46.92 -63.95
CA GLN A 161 -64.68 45.50 -63.69
C GLN A 161 -64.37 45.09 -62.24
N LEU A 162 -63.32 45.66 -61.63
CA LEU A 162 -63.00 45.45 -60.21
C LEU A 162 -64.09 45.99 -59.29
N VAL A 163 -64.63 47.18 -59.56
CA VAL A 163 -65.72 47.78 -58.79
C VAL A 163 -66.98 46.92 -58.88
N ASP A 164 -67.38 46.50 -60.08
CA ASP A 164 -68.57 45.67 -60.28
C ASP A 164 -68.45 44.32 -59.55
N LYS A 165 -67.26 43.70 -59.58
CA LYS A 165 -66.98 42.47 -58.84
C LYS A 165 -67.02 42.65 -57.33
N SER A 166 -66.54 43.80 -56.83
CA SER A 166 -66.54 44.14 -55.41
C SER A 166 -67.96 44.34 -54.89
N ILE A 167 -68.81 45.01 -55.68
CA ILE A 167 -70.23 45.21 -55.38
C ILE A 167 -70.97 43.86 -55.39
N ALA A 168 -70.68 42.97 -56.34
CA ALA A 168 -71.28 41.64 -56.39
C ALA A 168 -70.91 40.77 -55.17
N LEU A 169 -69.66 40.84 -54.69
CA LEU A 169 -69.20 40.11 -53.49
C LEU A 169 -69.76 40.66 -52.16
N LEU A 170 -70.28 41.89 -52.16
CA LEU A 170 -70.93 42.52 -50.99
C LEU A 170 -72.47 42.39 -51.05
N GLY A 171 -73.01 41.94 -52.18
CA GLY A 171 -74.45 41.78 -52.42
C GLY A 171 -74.98 40.36 -52.17
N ASP A 172 -74.10 39.39 -51.92
CA ASP A 172 -74.37 38.07 -51.32
C ASP A 172 -73.92 38.07 -49.85
#